data_AF-A0A349TM40-F1
#
_entry.id   AF-A0A349TM40-F1
#
_cell.length_a   1.000
_cell.length_b   1.000
_cell.length_c   1.000
_cell.angle_alpha   90.00
_cell.angle_beta   90.00
_cell.angle_gamma   90.00
#
_symmetry.space_group_name_H-M   'P 1'
#
loop_
_entity.id
_entity.type
_entity.pdbx_description
1 polymer ?
#
loop_
_entity_poly.entity_id
_entity_poly.type
_entity_poly.pdbx_seq_one_letter_code
_entity_poly.pdbx_strand_id
1 'polypeptide(L)'
;MSVRHWQRFLILSHRYLGIALCLLLCLWFASGFVIIYTGGMPQLSEAERLARLPVLNLGAVELSPQAARAAVRRTEFPTLTTRLGRPAYVFTRNPVQVLFADNGELLT
;
A
#
# COMPACT_ATOMS: atom_id res chain seq x y z
N MET A 1 -58.97 11.34 2.15
CA MET A 1 -58.24 10.49 1.18
C MET A 1 -58.35 9.04 1.62
N SER A 2 -59.03 8.20 0.84
CA SER A 2 -59.30 6.80 1.20
C SER A 2 -58.01 5.97 1.28
N VAL A 3 -57.87 5.12 2.30
CA VAL A 3 -56.70 4.26 2.64
C VAL A 3 -56.12 3.52 1.42
N ARG A 4 -56.98 3.12 0.47
CA ARG A 4 -56.55 2.48 -0.79
C ARG A 4 -55.66 3.36 -1.67
N HIS A 5 -55.87 4.68 -1.68
CA HIS A 5 -55.05 5.61 -2.45
C HIS A 5 -53.65 5.74 -1.84
N TRP A 6 -53.57 5.72 -0.50
CA TRP A 6 -52.30 5.75 0.23
C TRP A 6 -51.47 4.49 -0.02
N GLN A 7 -52.09 3.31 0.03
CA GLN A 7 -51.41 2.04 -0.25
C GLN A 7 -50.86 1.99 -1.68
N ARG A 8 -51.65 2.43 -2.66
CA ARG A 8 -51.22 2.51 -4.07
C ARG A 8 -50.07 3.49 -4.25
N PHE A 9 -50.15 4.66 -3.61
CA PHE A 9 -49.09 5.65 -3.64
C PHE A 9 -47.78 5.07 -3.11
N LEU A 10 -47.80 4.44 -1.93
CA LEU A 10 -46.62 3.81 -1.33
C LEU A 10 -46.02 2.71 -2.21
N ILE A 11 -46.85 1.85 -2.80
CA ILE A 11 -46.38 0.76 -3.67
C ILE A 11 -45.70 1.34 -4.92
N LEU A 12 -46.32 2.34 -5.55
CA LEU A 12 -45.76 2.96 -6.75
C LEU A 12 -44.49 3.74 -6.42
N SER A 13 -44.50 4.56 -5.36
CA SER A 13 -43.34 5.34 -4.94
C SER A 13 -42.16 4.44 -4.58
N HIS A 14 -42.38 3.39 -3.79
CA HIS A 14 -41.33 2.45 -3.42
C HIS A 14 -40.73 1.75 -4.64
N ARG A 15 -41.58 1.28 -5.57
CA ARG A 15 -41.13 0.62 -6.80
C ARG A 15 -40.23 1.53 -7.64
N TYR A 16 -40.68 2.76 -7.89
CA TYR A 16 -39.91 3.69 -8.73
C TYR A 16 -38.68 4.26 -8.02
N LEU A 17 -38.75 4.52 -6.70
CA LEU A 17 -37.59 4.92 -5.91
C LEU A 17 -36.53 3.82 -5.88
N GLY A 18 -36.94 2.55 -5.75
CA GLY A 18 -36.03 1.42 -5.81
C GLY A 18 -35.29 1.34 -7.15
N ILE A 19 -35.99 1.53 -8.27
CA ILE A 19 -35.38 1.54 -9.61
C ILE A 19 -34.38 2.70 -9.75
N ALA A 20 -34.77 3.92 -9.37
CA ALA A 20 -33.90 5.08 -9.46
C ALA A 20 -32.64 4.93 -8.57
N LEU A 21 -32.82 4.44 -7.34
CA LEU A 21 -31.71 4.19 -6.41
C LEU A 21 -30.78 3.09 -6.94
N CYS A 22 -31.33 2.03 -7.53
CA CYS A 22 -30.53 0.97 -8.14
C CYS A 22 -29.65 1.50 -9.27
N LEU A 23 -30.22 2.30 -10.19
CA LEU A 23 -29.46 2.93 -11.27
C LEU A 23 -28.39 3.89 -10.76
N LEU A 24 -28.70 4.71 -9.76
CA LEU A 24 -27.75 5.61 -9.11
C LEU A 24 -26.58 4.81 -8.51
N LEU A 25 -26.88 3.73 -7.78
CA LEU A 25 -25.86 2.88 -7.18
C LEU A 25 -25.00 2.19 -8.25
N CYS A 26 -25.60 1.65 -9.31
CA CYS A 26 -24.87 1.07 -10.43
C CYS A 26 -23.90 2.08 -11.06
N LEU A 27 -24.36 3.32 -11.31
CA LEU A 27 -23.51 4.38 -11.85
C LEU A 27 -22.40 4.77 -10.87
N TRP A 28 -22.73 4.87 -9.58
CA TRP A 28 -21.77 5.15 -8.52
C TRP A 28 -20.68 4.06 -8.43
N PHE A 29 -21.04 2.78 -8.46
CA PHE A 29 -20.09 1.68 -8.48
C PHE A 29 -19.22 1.69 -9.75
N ALA A 30 -19.81 1.96 -10.91
CA ALA A 30 -19.06 2.11 -12.16
C ALA A 30 -18.02 3.25 -12.06
N SER A 31 -18.37 4.36 -11.40
CA SER A 31 -17.40 5.44 -11.14
C SER A 31 -16.27 5.01 -10.20
N GLY A 32 -16.56 4.20 -9.18
CA GLY A 32 -15.57 3.65 -8.27
C GLY A 32 -14.56 2.75 -9.00
N PHE A 33 -15.04 1.95 -9.95
CA PHE A 33 -14.18 1.15 -10.84
C PHE A 33 -13.21 2.06 -11.61
N VAL A 34 -13.70 3.14 -12.22
CA VAL A 34 -12.84 4.10 -12.94
C VAL A 34 -11.79 4.70 -12.00
N ILE A 35 -12.14 5.13 -10.79
CA ILE A 35 -11.17 5.70 -9.84
C ILE A 35 -10.08 4.69 -9.47
N ILE A 36 -10.45 3.45 -9.18
CA ILE A 36 -9.49 2.41 -8.78
C ILE A 36 -8.54 2.04 -9.92
N TYR A 37 -9.08 1.88 -11.15
CA TYR A 37 -8.30 1.33 -12.26
C TYR A 37 -7.68 2.39 -13.18
N THR A 38 -8.24 3.60 -13.22
CA THR A 38 -7.75 4.69 -14.09
C THR A 38 -7.23 5.89 -13.32
N GLY A 39 -7.65 6.07 -12.05
CA GLY A 39 -7.26 7.20 -11.22
C GLY A 39 -5.76 7.28 -10.93
N GLY A 40 -5.03 6.20 -11.20
CA GLY A 40 -3.57 6.12 -11.12
C GLY A 40 -3.10 6.24 -9.67
N MET A 41 -2.47 5.21 -9.14
CA MET A 41 -1.76 5.37 -7.87
C MET A 41 -0.72 6.49 -8.06
N PRO A 42 -0.78 7.61 -7.31
CA PRO A 42 0.13 8.72 -7.51
C PRO A 42 1.54 8.20 -7.22
N GLN A 43 2.33 7.99 -8.28
CA GLN A 43 3.68 7.51 -8.15
C GLN A 43 4.54 8.69 -7.73
N LEU A 44 5.17 8.60 -6.56
CA LEU A 44 6.21 9.55 -6.21
C LEU A 44 7.37 9.35 -7.17
N SER A 45 7.85 10.45 -7.77
CA SER A 45 9.14 10.41 -8.44
C SER A 45 10.22 9.97 -7.45
N GLU A 46 11.31 9.41 -7.97
CA GLU A 46 12.41 8.96 -7.12
C GLU A 46 12.97 10.10 -6.25
N ALA A 47 13.01 11.32 -6.80
CA ALA A 47 13.42 12.52 -6.07
C ALA A 47 12.48 12.86 -4.91
N GLU A 48 11.16 12.84 -5.13
CA GLU A 48 10.17 13.12 -4.07
C GLU A 48 10.13 12.04 -3.00
N ARG A 49 10.40 10.78 -3.40
CA ARG A 49 10.55 9.67 -2.47
C ARG A 49 11.74 9.94 -1.57
N LEU A 50 12.92 10.15 -2.15
CA LEU A 50 14.16 10.40 -1.39
C LEU A 50 14.07 11.64 -0.50
N ALA A 51 13.43 12.72 -0.97
CA ALA A 51 13.24 13.94 -0.17
C ALA A 51 12.38 13.74 1.08
N ARG A 52 11.49 12.74 1.09
CA ARG A 52 10.63 12.41 2.24
C ARG A 52 11.16 11.25 3.09
N LEU A 53 12.24 10.58 2.68
CA LEU A 53 12.85 9.54 3.49
C LEU A 53 13.58 10.16 4.69
N PRO A 54 13.52 9.53 5.88
CA PRO A 54 14.38 9.91 6.99
C PRO A 54 15.85 9.75 6.58
N VAL A 55 16.71 10.64 7.10
CA VAL A 55 18.14 10.61 6.83
C VAL A 55 18.72 9.28 7.27
N LEU A 56 19.48 8.63 6.39
CA LEU A 56 20.16 7.38 6.67
C LEU A 56 21.30 7.63 7.67
N ASN A 57 21.19 7.06 8.87
CA ASN A 57 22.24 7.17 9.88
C ASN A 57 23.39 6.20 9.55
N LEU A 58 24.37 6.68 8.78
CA LEU A 58 25.57 5.93 8.44
C LEU A 58 26.49 5.68 9.64
N GLY A 59 26.40 6.51 10.69
CA GLY A 59 27.22 6.35 11.91
C GLY A 59 26.81 5.16 12.77
N ALA A 60 25.59 4.66 12.60
CA ALA A 60 25.10 3.45 13.27
C ALA A 60 25.38 2.15 12.48
N VAL A 61 26.06 2.25 11.32
CA VAL A 61 26.41 1.08 10.51
C VAL A 61 27.73 0.51 11.03
N GLU A 62 27.67 -0.61 11.74
CA GLU A 62 28.85 -1.30 12.27
C GLU A 62 29.32 -2.44 11.34
N LEU A 63 28.39 -3.01 10.56
CA LEU A 63 28.69 -4.08 9.63
C LEU A 63 28.96 -3.57 8.21
N SER A 64 30.10 -3.95 7.66
CA SER A 64 30.42 -3.69 6.26
C SER A 64 29.50 -4.51 5.32
N PRO A 65 29.21 -4.02 4.10
CA PRO A 65 28.42 -4.78 3.13
C PRO A 65 29.05 -6.15 2.80
N GLN A 66 30.38 -6.27 2.86
CA GLN A 66 31.10 -7.52 2.65
C GLN A 66 30.86 -8.51 3.81
N ALA A 67 30.88 -8.03 5.05
CA ALA A 67 30.58 -8.86 6.22
C ALA A 67 29.12 -9.32 6.22
N ALA A 68 28.18 -8.43 5.88
CA ALA A 68 26.76 -8.77 5.74
C ALA A 68 26.52 -9.86 4.69
N ARG A 69 27.21 -9.78 3.54
CA ARG A 69 27.17 -10.82 2.49
C ARG A 69 27.67 -12.17 2.99
N ALA A 70 28.79 -12.16 3.73
CA ALA A 70 29.35 -13.38 4.30
C ALA A 70 28.40 -14.01 5.34
N ALA A 71 27.81 -13.19 6.22
CA ALA A 71 26.86 -13.64 7.24
C ALA A 71 25.63 -14.33 6.64
N VAL A 72 25.09 -13.79 5.55
CA VAL A 72 23.90 -14.32 4.87
C VAL A 72 24.23 -15.31 3.74
N ARG A 73 25.53 -15.55 3.48
CA ARG A 73 26.04 -16.38 2.38
C ARG A 73 25.45 -16.00 1.02
N ARG A 74 25.40 -14.70 0.73
CA ARG A 74 24.89 -14.14 -0.53
C ARG A 74 26.00 -13.52 -1.37
N THR A 75 25.95 -13.74 -2.68
CA THR A 75 26.91 -13.17 -3.61
C THR A 75 26.54 -11.76 -4.06
N GLU A 76 25.27 -11.38 -4.02
CA GLU A 76 24.80 -10.03 -4.35
C GLU A 76 25.13 -9.01 -3.26
N PHE A 77 25.30 -7.75 -3.66
CA PHE A 77 25.43 -6.65 -2.70
C PHE A 77 24.06 -6.27 -2.13
N PRO A 78 23.96 -6.07 -0.81
CA PRO A 78 22.72 -5.66 -0.20
C PRO A 78 22.41 -4.19 -0.51
N THR A 79 21.13 -3.85 -0.55
CA THR A 79 20.69 -2.45 -0.51
C THR A 79 20.59 -2.00 0.94
N LEU A 80 21.27 -0.92 1.29
CA LEU A 80 21.16 -0.31 2.63
C LEU A 80 19.89 0.54 2.70
N THR A 81 19.07 0.29 3.72
CA THR A 81 17.83 1.03 3.98
C THR A 81 17.62 1.18 5.49
N THR A 82 16.56 1.86 5.88
CA THR A 82 16.14 1.95 7.29
C THR A 82 14.94 1.04 7.52
N ARG A 83 15.03 0.17 8.53
CA ARG A 83 13.92 -0.69 9.00
C ARG A 83 13.76 -0.49 10.49
N LEU A 84 12.53 -0.24 10.96
CA LEU A 84 12.23 0.00 12.37
C LEU A 84 13.12 1.08 13.03
N GLY A 85 13.52 2.11 12.26
CA GLY A 85 14.42 3.17 12.71
C GLY A 85 15.91 2.81 12.77
N ARG A 86 16.29 1.58 12.40
CA ARG A 86 17.67 1.06 12.41
C ARG A 86 18.20 0.87 10.98
N PRO A 87 19.50 1.02 10.73
CA PRO A 87 20.07 0.71 9.42
C PRO A 87 20.00 -0.81 9.16
N ALA A 88 19.56 -1.21 7.96
CA ALA A 88 19.37 -2.60 7.60
C ALA A 88 19.76 -2.86 6.13
N TYR A 89 20.45 -3.97 5.91
CA TYR A 89 20.78 -4.53 4.62
C TYR A 89 19.65 -5.44 4.12
N VAL A 90 19.13 -5.15 2.94
CA VAL A 90 18.10 -5.97 2.28
C VAL A 90 18.70 -6.72 1.10
N PHE A 91 18.55 -8.04 1.12
CA PHE A 91 18.83 -8.95 0.01
C PHE A 91 17.51 -9.28 -0.68
N THR A 92 17.32 -8.82 -1.91
CA THR A 92 16.05 -8.95 -2.64
C THR A 92 15.89 -10.30 -3.34
N ARG A 93 16.96 -11.10 -3.46
CA ARG A 93 16.88 -12.41 -4.09
C ARG A 93 16.21 -13.43 -3.18
N ASN A 94 15.15 -14.05 -3.67
CA ASN A 94 14.33 -15.03 -2.93
C ASN A 94 15.19 -16.08 -2.17
N PRO A 95 14.93 -16.35 -0.87
CA PRO A 95 14.06 -15.59 0.04
C PRO A 95 14.62 -14.20 0.32
N VAL A 96 13.73 -13.19 0.35
CA VAL A 96 14.10 -11.85 0.79
C VAL A 96 14.59 -11.94 2.23
N GLN A 97 15.81 -11.47 2.47
CA GLN A 97 16.42 -11.48 3.80
C GLN A 97 16.83 -10.08 4.18
N VAL A 98 16.56 -9.71 5.42
CA VAL A 98 16.88 -8.41 5.97
C VAL A 98 17.80 -8.62 7.17
N LEU A 99 18.98 -8.03 7.11
CA LEU A 99 20.00 -8.11 8.15
C LEU A 99 20.22 -6.70 8.70
N PHE A 100 20.09 -6.49 10.00
CA PHE A 100 20.39 -5.19 10.59
C PHE A 100 21.89 -4.88 10.48
N ALA A 101 22.22 -3.67 10.06
CA ALA A 101 23.58 -3.24 9.79
C ALA A 101 24.32 -2.75 11.04
N ASP A 102 23.61 -2.59 12.17
CA ASP A 102 24.16 -2.23 13.47
C ASP A 102 24.66 -3.45 14.25
N ASN A 103 23.94 -4.58 14.25
CA ASN A 103 24.27 -5.76 15.06
C ASN A 103 24.34 -7.09 14.29
N GLY A 104 23.91 -7.13 13.04
CA GLY A 104 23.92 -8.36 12.22
C GLY A 104 22.79 -9.33 12.54
N GLU A 105 21.75 -8.87 13.21
CA GLU A 105 20.55 -9.65 13.48
C GLU A 105 19.69 -9.78 12.23
N LEU A 106 19.15 -10.98 11.99
CA LEU A 106 18.20 -11.21 10.90
C LEU A 106 16.79 -10.83 11.36
N LEU A 107 16.13 -9.98 10.58
CA LEU A 107 14.71 -9.72 10.73
C LEU A 107 13.96 -10.93 10.16
N THR A 108 13.46 -11.76 11.08
CA THR A 108 12.70 -13.00 10.80
C THR A 108 11.24 -12.70 10.56
#